data_AF-A0A3C1LH34-F1
#
_entry.id   AF-A0A3C1LH34-F1
#
_cell.length_a   1.000
_cell.length_b   1.000
_cell.length_c   1.000
_cell.angle_alpha   90.00
_cell.angle_beta   90.00
_cell.angle_gamma   90.00
#
_symmetry.space_group_name_H-M   'P 1'
#
loop_
_entity.id
_entity.type
_entity.pdbx_description
1 polymer ?
#
loop_
_entity_poly.entity_id
_entity_poly.type
_entity_poly.pdbx_seq_one_letter_code
_entity_poly.pdbx_strand_id
1 'polypeptide(L)'
;MPTTTHKFDNLVLGLILGLLCPFLGLLGFYLWKFAHHESLQLFLVRILSYRSLLSSVISFSLIANALVFTIFINQRKDKTAKGIFVFTLVYVIIALIIKYFL
;
A
#
# COMPACT_ATOMS: atom_id res chain seq x y z
N MET A 1 13.81 23.70 25.69
CA MET A 1 13.18 23.90 24.36
C MET A 1 11.96 23.01 24.28
N PRO A 2 10.75 23.52 23.97
CA PRO A 2 9.58 22.67 23.87
C PRO A 2 9.69 21.86 22.58
N THR A 3 9.97 20.57 22.70
CA THR A 3 9.90 19.62 21.58
C THR A 3 8.44 19.44 21.22
N THR A 4 7.96 20.19 20.24
CA THR A 4 6.60 20.06 19.71
C THR A 4 6.47 18.68 19.04
N THR A 5 6.06 17.70 19.83
CA THR A 5 5.75 16.35 19.36
C THR A 5 4.52 16.41 18.47
N HIS A 6 4.73 16.65 17.19
CA HIS A 6 3.69 16.51 16.17
C HIS A 6 3.35 15.02 16.10
N LYS A 7 2.31 14.61 16.84
CA LYS A 7 1.96 13.20 17.17
C LYS A 7 1.78 12.26 15.96
N PHE A 8 1.65 12.84 14.77
CA PHE A 8 1.39 12.17 13.49
C PHE A 8 2.59 12.13 12.54
N ASP A 9 3.76 12.63 12.96
CA ASP A 9 5.00 12.60 12.18
C ASP A 9 5.99 11.61 12.80
N ASN A 10 5.61 10.33 12.79
CA ASN A 10 6.37 9.24 13.37
C ASN A 10 6.69 8.20 12.29
N LEU A 11 7.96 7.79 12.24
CA LEU A 11 8.45 6.80 11.27
C LEU A 11 7.68 5.47 11.39
N VAL A 12 7.33 5.09 12.63
CA VAL A 12 6.49 3.91 12.93
C VAL A 12 5.09 4.01 12.30
N LEU A 13 4.48 5.20 12.34
CA LEU A 13 3.20 5.44 11.68
C LEU A 13 3.33 5.27 10.17
N GLY A 14 4.42 5.76 9.60
CA GLY A 14 4.75 5.57 8.19
C GLY A 14 4.94 4.10 7.81
N LEU A 15 5.58 3.31 8.67
CA LEU A 15 5.72 1.85 8.47
C LEU A 15 4.36 1.15 8.46
N ILE A 16 3.52 1.43 9.46
CA ILE A 16 2.17 0.82 9.57
C ILE A 16 1.32 1.20 8.36
N LEU A 17 1.36 2.47 7.95
CA LEU A 17 0.66 2.95 6.76
C LEU A 17 1.22 2.34 5.47
N GLY A 18 2.53 2.15 5.36
CA GLY A 18 3.17 1.49 4.23
C GLY A 18 2.72 0.03 4.08
N LEU A 19 2.49 -0.67 5.19
CA LEU A 19 1.93 -2.02 5.18
C LEU A 19 0.44 -2.01 4.85
N LEU A 20 -0.33 -1.05 5.38
CA LEU A 20 -1.78 -0.96 5.15
C LEU A 20 -2.15 -0.45 3.75
N CYS A 21 -1.33 0.39 3.13
CA CYS A 21 -1.55 0.94 1.79
C CYS A 21 -1.91 -0.10 0.73
N PRO A 22 -1.18 -1.21 0.56
CA PRO A 22 -1.54 -2.20 -0.44
C PRO A 22 -2.90 -2.87 -0.17
N PHE A 23 -3.23 -3.11 1.10
CA PHE A 23 -4.57 -3.60 1.47
C PHE A 23 -5.65 -2.58 1.16
N LEU A 24 -5.41 -1.30 1.44
CA LEU A 24 -6.32 -0.20 1.07
C LEU A 24 -6.51 -0.08 -0.44
N GLY A 25 -5.45 -0.28 -1.23
CA GLY A 25 -5.53 -0.30 -2.69
C GLY A 25 -6.38 -1.46 -3.22
N LEU A 26 -6.20 -2.66 -2.67
CA LEU A 26 -7.01 -3.83 -2.99
C LEU A 26 -8.48 -3.64 -2.57
N LEU A 27 -8.72 -3.13 -1.36
CA LEU A 27 -10.06 -2.87 -0.85
C LEU A 27 -10.76 -1.79 -1.69
N GLY A 28 -10.06 -0.71 -2.03
CA GLY A 28 -10.56 0.37 -2.88
C GLY A 28 -10.94 -0.13 -4.27
N PHE A 29 -10.12 -1.00 -4.88
CA PHE A 29 -10.45 -1.63 -6.16
C PHE A 29 -11.70 -2.53 -6.08
N TYR A 30 -11.81 -3.33 -5.01
CA TYR A 30 -12.99 -4.15 -4.74
C TYR A 30 -14.25 -3.28 -4.59
N LEU A 31 -14.19 -2.25 -3.74
CA LEU A 31 -15.31 -1.35 -3.48
C LEU A 31 -15.77 -0.63 -4.74
N TRP A 32 -14.85 -0.22 -5.60
CA TRP A 32 -15.18 0.50 -6.83
C TRP A 32 -15.82 -0.38 -7.90
N LYS A 33 -15.34 -1.61 -8.09
CA LYS A 33 -15.70 -2.44 -9.27
C LYS A 33 -16.52 -3.68 -8.97
N PHE A 34 -16.39 -4.28 -7.79
CA PHE A 34 -16.94 -5.61 -7.50
C PHE A 34 -17.86 -5.67 -6.28
N ALA A 35 -17.83 -4.68 -5.38
CA ALA A 35 -18.64 -4.69 -4.16
C ALA A 35 -20.15 -4.74 -4.41
N HIS A 36 -20.60 -4.30 -5.59
CA HIS A 36 -22.01 -4.35 -5.95
C HIS A 36 -22.45 -5.69 -6.56
N HIS A 37 -21.50 -6.57 -6.94
CA HIS A 37 -21.79 -7.76 -7.73
C HIS A 37 -21.29 -9.05 -7.06
N GLU A 38 -20.26 -8.98 -6.21
CA GLU A 38 -19.60 -10.15 -5.65
C GLU A 38 -19.16 -9.94 -4.19
N SER A 39 -19.16 -11.02 -3.42
CA SER A 39 -18.61 -11.02 -2.07
C SER A 39 -17.07 -10.97 -2.10
N LEU A 40 -16.47 -10.42 -1.04
CA LEU A 40 -15.02 -10.27 -0.91
C LEU A 40 -14.30 -11.63 -1.03
N GLN A 41 -14.89 -12.70 -0.50
CA GLN A 41 -14.35 -14.06 -0.64
C GLN A 41 -14.29 -14.53 -2.10
N LEU A 42 -15.37 -14.37 -2.87
CA LEU A 42 -15.37 -14.76 -4.28
C LEU A 42 -14.36 -13.94 -5.08
N PHE A 43 -14.26 -12.64 -4.78
CA PHE A 43 -13.28 -11.76 -5.39
C PHE A 43 -11.85 -12.25 -5.13
N LEU A 44 -11.48 -12.58 -3.89
CA LEU A 44 -10.13 -13.07 -3.57
C LEU A 44 -9.78 -14.35 -4.34
N VAL A 45 -10.69 -15.32 -4.39
CA VAL A 45 -10.51 -16.55 -5.18
C VAL A 45 -10.32 -16.21 -6.66
N ARG A 46 -11.12 -15.29 -7.19
CA ARG A 46 -11.03 -14.86 -8.59
C ARG A 46 -9.69 -14.19 -8.92
N ILE A 47 -9.19 -13.29 -8.06
CA ILE A 47 -7.91 -12.62 -8.30
C ILE A 47 -6.79 -13.66 -8.41
N LEU A 48 -6.82 -14.71 -7.59
CA LEU A 48 -5.84 -15.80 -7.62
C LEU A 48 -5.99 -16.69 -8.86
N SER A 49 -7.22 -16.90 -9.34
CA SER A 49 -7.49 -17.72 -10.53
C SER A 49 -7.14 -17.03 -11.84
N TYR A 50 -7.25 -15.70 -11.93
CA TYR A 50 -7.04 -14.95 -13.17
C TYR A 50 -5.81 -14.04 -13.09
N ARG A 51 -4.72 -14.44 -13.75
CA ARG A 51 -3.45 -13.69 -13.79
C ARG A 51 -3.60 -12.24 -14.29
N SER A 52 -4.50 -12.00 -15.25
CA SER A 52 -4.76 -10.64 -15.76
C SER A 52 -5.37 -9.72 -14.69
N LEU A 53 -6.31 -10.26 -13.90
CA LEU A 53 -6.89 -9.53 -12.76
C LEU A 53 -5.86 -9.31 -11.66
N LEU A 54 -5.05 -10.32 -11.34
CA LEU A 54 -3.97 -10.20 -10.37
C LEU A 54 -3.00 -9.07 -10.72
N SER A 55 -2.49 -9.03 -11.95
CA SER A 55 -1.60 -7.95 -12.41
C SER A 55 -2.28 -6.58 -12.33
N SER A 56 -3.57 -6.49 -12.66
CA SER A 56 -4.33 -5.24 -12.57
C SER A 56 -4.47 -4.74 -11.13
N VAL A 57 -4.77 -5.64 -10.19
CA VAL A 57 -4.89 -5.33 -8.75
C VAL A 57 -3.55 -4.91 -8.17
N ILE A 58 -2.45 -5.59 -8.54
CA ILE A 58 -1.09 -5.22 -8.12
C ILE A 58 -0.73 -3.81 -8.59
N SER A 59 -0.97 -3.49 -9.86
CA SER A 59 -0.73 -2.14 -10.40
C SER A 59 -1.57 -1.08 -9.68
N PHE A 60 -2.85 -1.37 -9.41
CA PHE A 60 -3.73 -0.45 -8.67
C PHE A 60 -3.25 -0.23 -7.23
N SER A 61 -2.80 -1.29 -6.57
CA SER A 61 -2.21 -1.25 -5.23
C SER A 61 -0.93 -0.41 -5.18
N LEU A 62 -0.08 -0.49 -6.21
CA LEU A 62 1.13 0.33 -6.32
C LEU A 62 0.77 1.82 -6.47
N ILE A 63 -0.21 2.15 -7.30
CA ILE A 63 -0.69 3.52 -7.48
C ILE A 63 -1.30 4.06 -6.18
N ALA A 64 -2.11 3.28 -5.48
CA ALA A 64 -2.69 3.67 -4.20
C ALA A 64 -1.62 4.00 -3.15
N ASN A 65 -0.56 3.18 -3.06
CA ASN A 65 0.58 3.46 -2.17
C ASN A 65 1.29 4.78 -2.55
N ALA A 66 1.57 4.99 -3.85
CA ALA A 66 2.15 6.24 -4.32
C ALA A 66 1.28 7.47 -4.04
N LEU A 67 -0.05 7.33 -4.16
CA LEU A 67 -1.01 8.38 -3.84
C LEU A 67 -0.98 8.74 -2.34
N VAL A 68 -1.00 7.73 -1.47
CA VAL A 68 -0.91 7.94 -0.02
C VAL A 68 0.42 8.60 0.35
N PHE A 69 1.53 8.11 -0.19
CA PHE A 69 2.85 8.74 -0.05
C PHE A 69 2.82 10.22 -0.46
N THR A 70 2.20 10.55 -1.60
CA THR A 70 2.09 11.92 -2.12
C THR A 70 1.18 12.80 -1.24
N ILE A 71 0.11 12.26 -0.67
CA ILE A 71 -0.73 13.00 0.28
C ILE A 71 0.07 13.35 1.54
N PHE A 72 0.81 12.39 2.10
CA PHE A 72 1.59 12.62 3.32
C PHE A 72 2.76 13.59 3.12
N ILE A 73 3.43 13.57 1.96
CA ILE A 73 4.49 14.55 1.66
C ILE A 73 3.90 15.96 1.48
N ASN A 74 2.75 16.10 0.83
CA ASN A 74 2.06 17.39 0.69
C ASN A 74 1.57 17.96 2.02
N GLN A 75 1.24 17.10 2.98
CA GLN A 75 0.86 17.50 4.35
C GLN A 75 2.07 17.87 5.24
N ARG A 76 3.29 17.95 4.67
CA ARG A 76 4.55 18.19 5.40
C ARG A 76 4.78 17.19 6.55
N LYS A 77 4.34 15.94 6.36
CA LYS A 77 4.56 14.82 7.30
C LYS A 77 5.74 13.98 6.82
N ASP A 78 6.90 14.62 6.72
CA ASP A 78 8.07 14.09 6.01
C ASP A 78 8.61 12.79 6.62
N LYS A 79 8.49 12.57 7.95
CA LYS A 79 8.95 11.33 8.58
C LYS A 79 8.00 10.17 8.30
N THR A 80 6.70 10.43 8.30
CA THR A 80 5.68 9.43 7.94
C THR A 80 5.80 9.05 6.46
N ALA A 81 5.94 10.04 5.56
CA ALA A 81 6.16 9.79 4.13
C ALA A 81 7.44 8.98 3.88
N LYS A 82 8.55 9.33 4.56
CA LYS A 82 9.79 8.53 4.52
C LYS A 82 9.56 7.09 5.00
N GLY A 83 8.81 6.89 6.09
CA GLY A 83 8.49 5.54 6.59
C GLY A 83 7.74 4.69 5.56
N ILE A 84 6.71 5.26 4.92
CA ILE A 84 5.92 4.59 3.86
C ILE A 84 6.83 4.19 2.70
N PHE A 85 7.66 5.12 2.21
CA PHE A 85 8.53 4.90 1.08
C PHE A 85 9.63 3.86 1.35
N VAL A 86 10.32 3.98 2.49
CA VAL A 86 11.38 3.04 2.89
C VAL A 86 10.82 1.64 3.03
N PHE A 87 9.66 1.48 3.68
CA PHE A 87 9.04 0.17 3.85
C PHE A 87 8.65 -0.46 2.50
N THR A 88 8.10 0.36 1.60
CA THR A 88 7.74 -0.09 0.25
C THR A 88 8.97 -0.53 -0.55
N LEU A 89 10.06 0.22 -0.47
CA LEU A 89 11.33 -0.14 -1.10
C LEU A 89 11.90 -1.45 -0.54
N VAL A 90 11.92 -1.61 0.78
CA VAL A 90 12.39 -2.84 1.45
C VAL A 90 11.58 -4.04 0.96
N TYR A 91 10.25 -3.91 0.90
CA TYR A 91 9.38 -4.97 0.41
C TYR A 91 9.67 -5.34 -1.06
N VAL A 92 9.84 -4.34 -1.93
CA VAL A 92 10.18 -4.57 -3.34
C VAL A 92 11.54 -5.26 -3.47
N ILE A 93 12.55 -4.84 -2.70
CA ILE A 93 13.87 -5.47 -2.70
C ILE A 93 13.76 -6.94 -2.25
N ILE A 94 13.05 -7.23 -1.16
CA ILE A 94 12.83 -8.60 -0.68
C ILE A 94 12.12 -9.44 -1.75
N ALA A 95 11.06 -8.91 -2.37
CA ALA A 95 10.32 -9.60 -3.43
C ALA A 95 11.18 -9.88 -4.66
N LEU A 96 12.07 -8.95 -5.04
CA LEU A 96 13.04 -9.15 -6.13
C LEU A 96 14.07 -10.22 -5.77
N ILE A 97 14.62 -10.19 -4.55
CA ILE A 97 15.56 -11.22 -4.07
C ILE A 97 14.90 -12.59 -4.16
N ILE A 98 13.67 -12.73 -3.63
CA ILE A 98 12.93 -14.00 -3.70
C ILE A 98 12.72 -14.41 -5.17
N LYS A 99 12.25 -13.51 -6.04
CA LYS A 99 11.94 -13.85 -7.43
C LYS A 99 13.16 -14.28 -8.26
N TYR A 100 14.35 -13.76 -7.95
CA TYR A 100 15.56 -14.01 -8.75
C TYR A 100 16.49 -15.07 -8.13
N PHE A 101 16.47 -15.25 -6.81
CA PHE A 101 17.35 -16.21 -6.12
C PHE A 101 16.65 -17.50 -5.66
N LEU A 102 15.31 -17.53 -5.59
CA LEU A 102 14.51 -18.71 -5.23
C LEU A 102 13.58 -19.12 -6.37
#